data_AF-A0A2E0F9A0-F1
#
_entry.id   AF-A0A2E0F9A0-F1
#
_cell.length_a   1.000
_cell.length_b   1.000
_cell.length_c   1.000
_cell.angle_alpha   90.00
_cell.angle_beta   90.00
_cell.angle_gamma   90.00
#
_symmetry.space_group_name_H-M   'P 1'
#
loop_
_entity.id
_entity.type
_entity.pdbx_description
1 polymer ?
#
loop_
_entity_poly.entity_id
_entity_poly.type
_entity_poly.pdbx_seq_one_letter_code
_entity_poly.pdbx_strand_id
1 'polypeptide(L)'
;MPNNLLRLALVLYFIFITPTKVLSASNNVELMQQKWPFNGIFGRFDESSLQRGFQVYREVCSACHGIRHVSYRDLKAIGYSNDEIKVIAADYEVMDGPDDNGEMFDREGRPSDKFIGPYENDKVARLANNGAYPPDLSLIVKARAGGADYIYSLLNGYKEFPENFEASEGMYYNEYYPGHQIAMPSILMDDIVEYSDGTEATQSQIAKDVTSFLAWTAEPELEERKSLGVKTLFFLILITIMLLGVKRKVWKDVE
;
A
#
# COMPACT_ATOMS: atom_id res chain seq x y z
N MET A 1 2.99 -9.16 52.09
CA MET A 1 2.39 -9.82 50.90
C MET A 1 3.32 -9.67 49.68
N PRO A 2 4.46 -10.39 49.57
CA PRO A 2 5.48 -10.08 48.56
C PRO A 2 5.57 -11.17 47.48
N ASN A 3 4.50 -11.46 46.73
CA ASN A 3 4.57 -12.45 45.64
C ASN A 3 3.59 -12.26 44.48
N ASN A 4 2.67 -11.29 44.54
CA ASN A 4 1.68 -11.10 43.47
C ASN A 4 2.23 -10.28 42.29
N LEU A 5 3.15 -9.34 42.52
CA LEU A 5 3.80 -8.56 41.45
C LEU A 5 4.73 -9.44 40.59
N LEU A 6 5.47 -10.36 41.20
CA LEU A 6 6.36 -11.28 40.48
C LEU A 6 5.57 -12.30 39.66
N ARG A 7 4.42 -12.78 40.18
CA ARG A 7 3.51 -13.68 39.46
C ARG A 7 2.81 -12.97 38.30
N LEU A 8 2.39 -11.72 38.47
CA LEU A 8 1.78 -10.93 37.39
C LEU A 8 2.79 -10.61 36.28
N ALA A 9 4.04 -10.29 36.65
CA ALA A 9 5.13 -10.09 35.69
C ALA A 9 5.47 -11.38 34.92
N LEU A 10 5.46 -12.55 35.57
CA LEU A 10 5.70 -13.85 34.93
C LEU A 10 4.56 -14.26 33.98
N VAL A 11 3.32 -13.95 34.32
CA VAL A 11 2.16 -14.24 33.45
C VAL A 11 2.16 -13.31 32.22
N LEU A 12 2.50 -12.03 32.39
CA LEU A 12 2.68 -11.11 31.26
C LEU A 12 3.89 -11.51 30.39
N TYR A 13 4.99 -11.96 30.98
CA TYR A 13 6.16 -12.44 30.24
C TYR A 13 5.86 -13.69 29.40
N PHE A 14 5.01 -14.61 29.89
CA PHE A 14 4.64 -15.83 29.13
C PHE A 14 3.70 -15.56 27.96
N ILE A 15 2.83 -14.55 28.03
CA ILE A 15 1.91 -14.21 26.94
C ILE A 15 2.65 -13.55 25.75
N PHE A 16 3.80 -12.91 26.00
CA PHE A 16 4.56 -12.21 24.96
C PHE A 16 5.63 -13.04 24.22
N ILE A 17 5.92 -14.30 24.61
CA ILE A 17 7.14 -15.01 24.16
C ILE A 17 6.90 -16.38 23.51
N THR A 18 5.67 -16.85 23.31
CA THR A 18 5.46 -18.07 22.50
C THR A 18 5.20 -17.72 21.04
N PRO A 19 6.22 -17.73 20.14
CA PRO A 19 5.95 -17.70 18.71
C PRO A 19 5.29 -19.03 18.36
N THR A 20 3.97 -19.03 18.17
CA THR A 20 3.30 -20.11 17.47
C THR A 20 3.86 -20.13 16.06
N LYS A 21 4.73 -21.09 15.74
CA LYS A 21 5.14 -21.35 14.36
C LYS A 21 3.91 -21.89 13.62
N VAL A 22 3.18 -21.00 12.96
CA VAL A 22 2.16 -21.36 12.00
C VAL A 22 2.90 -21.86 10.75
N LEU A 23 2.83 -23.16 10.47
CA LEU A 23 3.28 -23.68 9.17
C LEU A 23 2.25 -23.24 8.12
N SER A 24 2.60 -22.22 7.35
CA SER A 24 1.96 -21.91 6.08
C SER A 24 2.62 -22.75 4.98
N ALA A 25 1.82 -23.25 4.03
CA ALA A 25 2.31 -23.94 2.82
C ALA A 25 2.91 -22.97 1.77
N SER A 26 3.20 -21.72 2.16
CA SER A 26 3.97 -20.81 1.32
C SER A 26 5.43 -21.24 1.33
N ASN A 27 6.00 -21.48 0.15
CA ASN A 27 7.45 -21.45 0.00
C ASN A 27 7.94 -20.13 0.62
N ASN A 28 8.79 -20.20 1.65
CA ASN A 28 9.33 -19.02 2.33
C ASN A 28 10.43 -18.40 1.45
N VAL A 29 10.04 -17.78 0.35
CA VAL A 29 10.95 -16.93 -0.41
C VAL A 29 11.14 -15.65 0.39
N GLU A 30 12.39 -15.35 0.74
CA GLU A 30 12.74 -14.13 1.44
C GLU A 30 12.52 -12.93 0.52
N LEU A 31 11.63 -12.02 0.91
CA LEU A 31 11.32 -10.80 0.16
C LEU A 31 12.55 -9.88 0.10
N MET A 32 12.70 -9.14 -0.99
CA MET A 32 13.68 -8.06 -1.12
C MET A 32 13.35 -6.91 -0.17
N GLN A 33 13.89 -6.99 1.04
CA GLN A 33 13.68 -6.00 2.09
C GLN A 33 14.18 -4.61 1.67
N GLN A 34 13.27 -3.63 1.64
CA GLN A 34 13.61 -2.24 1.34
C GLN A 34 13.60 -1.37 2.59
N LYS A 35 14.45 -0.34 2.58
CA LYS A 35 14.43 0.72 3.60
C LYS A 35 13.48 1.82 3.18
N TRP A 36 12.19 1.61 3.41
CA TRP A 36 11.17 2.60 3.09
C TRP A 36 11.25 3.85 3.98
N PRO A 37 11.19 5.08 3.41
CA PRO A 37 11.15 6.32 4.20
C PRO A 37 9.99 6.37 5.18
N PHE A 38 8.86 5.75 4.82
CA PHE A 38 7.64 5.69 5.61
C PHE A 38 7.66 4.59 6.69
N ASN A 39 8.78 3.90 6.91
CA ASN A 39 8.90 2.92 8.00
C ASN A 39 9.31 3.55 9.33
N GLY A 40 9.01 2.86 10.43
CA GLY A 40 9.36 3.30 11.80
C GLY A 40 8.42 4.36 12.37
N ILE A 41 8.63 4.68 13.65
CA ILE A 41 7.73 5.54 14.44
C ILE A 41 7.66 7.00 13.97
N PHE A 42 8.72 7.49 13.30
CA PHE A 42 8.81 8.84 12.73
C PHE A 42 8.82 8.85 11.19
N GLY A 43 8.65 7.70 10.55
CA GLY A 43 8.72 7.59 9.09
C GLY A 43 7.61 8.37 8.40
N ARG A 44 7.95 8.95 7.26
CA ARG A 44 7.09 9.78 6.40
C ARG A 44 7.23 9.35 4.95
N PHE A 45 6.26 9.71 4.11
CA PHE A 45 6.43 9.50 2.70
C PHE A 45 7.45 10.48 2.11
N ASP A 46 8.09 10.04 1.03
CA ASP A 46 8.89 10.90 0.17
C ASP A 46 7.96 11.41 -0.94
N GLU A 47 7.55 12.68 -0.86
CA GLU A 47 6.58 13.29 -1.78
C GLU A 47 6.99 13.14 -3.24
N SER A 48 8.26 13.33 -3.57
CA SER A 48 8.76 13.17 -4.94
C SER A 48 8.66 11.72 -5.42
N SER A 49 8.89 10.75 -4.52
CA SER A 49 8.66 9.32 -4.83
C SER A 49 7.18 9.00 -5.04
N LEU A 50 6.27 9.65 -4.31
CA LEU A 50 4.83 9.49 -4.53
C LEU A 50 4.38 10.05 -5.88
N GLN A 51 4.89 11.22 -6.28
CA GLN A 51 4.57 11.84 -7.57
C GLN A 51 5.06 10.99 -8.74
N ARG A 52 6.32 10.52 -8.69
CA ARG A 52 6.85 9.56 -9.67
C ARG A 52 6.05 8.26 -9.67
N GLY A 53 5.69 7.74 -8.50
CA GLY A 53 4.89 6.52 -8.39
C GLY A 53 3.48 6.66 -8.96
N PHE A 54 2.87 7.84 -8.82
CA PHE A 54 1.60 8.16 -9.47
C PHE A 54 1.74 8.22 -11.00
N GLN A 55 2.82 8.80 -11.51
CA GLN A 55 3.12 8.79 -12.95
C GLN A 55 3.21 7.35 -13.48
N VAL A 56 3.98 6.48 -12.81
CA VAL A 56 4.09 5.06 -13.18
C VAL A 56 2.72 4.37 -13.14
N TYR A 57 1.91 4.62 -12.10
CA TYR A 57 0.56 4.06 -12.03
C TYR A 57 -0.28 4.50 -13.24
N ARG A 58 -0.26 5.79 -13.60
CA ARG A 58 -1.03 6.31 -14.74
C ARG A 58 -0.56 5.71 -16.06
N GLU A 59 0.74 5.71 -16.32
CA GLU A 59 1.29 5.36 -17.63
C GLU A 59 1.34 3.85 -17.86
N VAL A 60 1.46 3.05 -16.79
CA VAL A 60 1.65 1.59 -16.91
C VAL A 60 0.50 0.81 -16.29
N CYS A 61 0.16 1.09 -15.02
CA CYS A 61 -0.75 0.22 -14.26
C CYS A 61 -2.24 0.45 -14.57
N SER A 62 -2.62 1.70 -14.87
CA SER A 62 -4.02 2.12 -14.98
C SER A 62 -4.77 1.46 -16.14
N ALA A 63 -4.03 0.95 -17.13
CA ALA A 63 -4.57 0.17 -18.24
C ALA A 63 -5.19 -1.16 -17.82
N CYS A 64 -4.81 -1.72 -16.65
CA CYS A 64 -5.37 -2.97 -16.13
C CYS A 64 -5.92 -2.86 -14.70
N HIS A 65 -5.42 -1.92 -13.90
CA HIS A 65 -5.73 -1.82 -12.48
C HIS A 65 -6.40 -0.50 -12.13
N GLY A 66 -7.40 -0.55 -11.26
CA GLY A 66 -8.00 0.63 -10.65
C GLY A 66 -7.45 0.92 -9.25
N ILE A 67 -7.66 2.16 -8.79
CA ILE A 67 -7.49 2.60 -7.39
C ILE A 67 -8.80 3.25 -6.89
N ARG A 68 -9.89 2.47 -6.88
CA ARG A 68 -11.26 2.98 -6.64
C ARG A 68 -11.51 3.71 -5.32
N HIS A 69 -10.59 3.62 -4.36
CA HIS A 69 -10.73 4.29 -3.07
C HIS A 69 -9.99 5.64 -3.02
N VAL A 70 -9.33 6.05 -4.10
CA VAL A 70 -8.63 7.34 -4.22
C VAL A 70 -9.42 8.26 -5.14
N SER A 71 -9.55 9.53 -4.75
CA SER A 71 -10.15 10.61 -5.55
C SER A 71 -9.07 11.50 -6.14
N TYR A 72 -9.32 12.17 -7.27
CA TYR A 72 -8.35 13.10 -7.86
C TYR A 72 -7.91 14.20 -6.88
N ARG A 73 -8.84 14.73 -6.07
CA ARG A 73 -8.56 15.72 -5.01
C ARG A 73 -7.59 15.21 -3.94
N ASP A 74 -7.47 13.89 -3.76
CA ASP A 74 -6.58 13.32 -2.75
C ASP A 74 -5.11 13.46 -3.17
N LEU A 75 -4.83 13.65 -4.47
CA LEU A 75 -3.48 13.95 -4.99
C LEU A 75 -2.85 15.21 -4.39
N LYS A 76 -3.67 16.10 -3.80
CA LYS A 76 -3.17 17.25 -3.06
C LYS A 76 -2.27 16.84 -1.89
N ALA A 77 -2.53 15.68 -1.29
CA ALA A 77 -1.72 15.16 -0.18
C ALA A 77 -0.34 14.66 -0.63
N ILE A 78 -0.09 14.53 -1.94
CA ILE A 78 1.20 14.13 -2.52
C ILE A 78 1.85 15.27 -3.32
N GLY A 79 1.45 16.51 -3.05
CA GLY A 79 2.14 17.71 -3.56
C GLY A 79 1.57 18.34 -4.82
N TYR A 80 0.51 17.77 -5.44
CA TYR A 80 -0.12 18.40 -6.60
C TYR A 80 -0.94 19.63 -6.20
N SER A 81 -0.84 20.69 -7.00
CA SER A 81 -1.66 21.88 -6.88
C SER A 81 -3.11 21.63 -7.33
N ASN A 82 -4.05 22.47 -6.88
CA ASN A 82 -5.44 22.35 -7.30
C ASN A 82 -5.60 22.47 -8.84
N ASP A 83 -4.75 23.25 -9.50
CA ASP A 83 -4.80 23.45 -10.95
C ASP A 83 -4.29 22.21 -11.69
N GLU A 84 -3.17 21.63 -11.25
CA GLU A 84 -2.66 20.36 -11.80
C GLU A 84 -3.68 19.23 -11.61
N ILE A 85 -4.30 19.13 -10.43
CA ILE A 85 -5.33 18.11 -10.15
C ILE A 85 -6.51 18.27 -11.11
N LYS A 86 -6.92 19.51 -11.40
CA LYS A 86 -8.02 19.77 -12.33
C LYS A 86 -7.65 19.32 -13.75
N VAL A 87 -6.42 19.58 -14.18
CA VAL A 87 -5.91 19.11 -15.49
C VAL A 87 -5.86 17.58 -15.52
N ILE A 88 -5.27 16.95 -14.50
CA ILE A 88 -5.17 15.49 -14.39
C ILE A 88 -6.56 14.83 -14.40
N ALA A 89 -7.54 15.40 -13.70
CA ALA A 89 -8.90 14.86 -13.68
C ALA A 89 -9.58 14.98 -15.05
N ALA A 90 -9.35 16.09 -15.77
CA ALA A 90 -9.95 16.33 -17.08
C ALA A 90 -9.40 15.40 -18.19
N ASP A 91 -8.24 14.76 -17.98
CA ASP A 91 -7.71 13.73 -18.89
C ASP A 91 -8.60 12.46 -18.96
N TYR A 92 -9.56 12.31 -18.04
CA TYR A 92 -10.43 11.15 -17.96
C TYR A 92 -11.88 11.52 -18.24
N GLU A 93 -12.59 10.65 -18.97
CA GLU A 93 -14.03 10.72 -19.14
C GLU A 93 -14.74 9.96 -18.02
N VAL A 94 -15.80 10.57 -17.48
CA VAL A 94 -16.62 10.03 -16.40
C VAL A 94 -18.07 10.08 -16.84
N MET A 95 -18.73 8.93 -16.79
CA MET A 95 -20.18 8.81 -17.00
C MET A 95 -20.94 9.52 -15.87
N ASP A 96 -21.86 10.41 -16.23
CA ASP A 96 -22.71 11.19 -15.33
C ASP A 96 -24.17 11.21 -15.82
N GLY A 97 -25.07 11.75 -15.01
CA GLY A 97 -26.49 11.90 -15.33
C GLY A 97 -27.42 11.15 -14.36
N PRO A 98 -28.70 10.99 -14.73
CA PRO A 98 -29.28 11.35 -16.03
C PRO A 98 -29.40 12.86 -16.26
N ASP A 99 -29.48 13.28 -17.53
CA ASP A 99 -29.82 14.64 -17.96
C ASP A 99 -31.35 14.91 -17.90
N ASP A 100 -31.77 16.07 -18.40
CA ASP A 100 -33.20 16.47 -18.44
C ASP A 100 -34.07 15.55 -19.31
N ASN A 101 -33.47 14.77 -20.22
CA ASN A 101 -34.15 13.78 -21.05
C ASN A 101 -34.13 12.36 -20.45
N GLY A 102 -33.44 12.16 -19.31
CA GLY A 102 -33.28 10.86 -18.69
C GLY A 102 -32.08 10.05 -19.20
N GLU A 103 -31.18 10.65 -19.97
CA GLU A 103 -30.05 9.99 -20.62
C GLU A 103 -28.75 10.17 -19.82
N MET A 104 -27.92 9.12 -19.76
CA MET A 104 -26.57 9.22 -19.21
C MET A 104 -25.63 9.83 -20.25
N PHE A 105 -24.63 10.61 -19.81
CA PHE A 105 -23.68 11.27 -20.70
C PHE A 105 -22.26 11.24 -20.12
N ASP A 106 -21.26 11.35 -20.98
CA ASP A 106 -19.86 11.45 -20.56
C ASP A 106 -19.45 12.91 -20.37
N ARG A 107 -18.60 13.16 -19.37
CA ARG A 107 -17.99 14.45 -19.12
C ARG A 107 -16.53 14.31 -18.70
N GLU A 108 -15.79 15.40 -18.82
CA GLU A 108 -14.47 15.51 -18.18
C GLU A 108 -14.57 15.24 -16.68
N GLY A 109 -13.58 14.53 -16.16
CA GLY A 109 -13.41 14.29 -14.73
C GLY A 109 -13.18 15.58 -13.96
N ARG A 110 -13.62 15.58 -12.71
CA ARG A 110 -13.49 16.69 -11.75
C ARG A 110 -12.69 16.22 -10.55
N PRO A 111 -12.07 17.12 -9.77
CA PRO A 111 -11.31 16.75 -8.58
C PRO A 111 -12.09 15.87 -7.57
N SER A 112 -13.42 15.98 -7.51
CA SER A 112 -14.26 15.17 -6.63
C SER A 112 -14.44 13.72 -7.08
N ASP A 113 -14.19 13.42 -8.35
CA ASP A 113 -14.37 12.07 -8.90
C ASP A 113 -13.27 11.12 -8.40
N LYS A 114 -13.58 9.83 -8.45
CA LYS A 114 -12.67 8.76 -8.08
C LYS A 114 -11.94 8.26 -9.31
N PHE A 115 -10.71 7.78 -9.10
CA PHE A 115 -10.07 6.95 -10.11
C PHE A 115 -10.88 5.67 -10.28
N ILE A 116 -11.25 5.36 -11.52
CA ILE A 116 -11.93 4.11 -11.86
C ILE A 116 -10.96 3.16 -12.57
N GLY A 117 -11.25 1.87 -12.48
CA GLY A 117 -10.52 0.88 -13.26
C GLY A 117 -10.93 0.93 -14.74
N PRO A 118 -10.12 0.30 -15.61
CA PRO A 118 -10.31 0.33 -17.06
C PRO A 118 -11.45 -0.58 -17.55
N TYR A 119 -12.03 -1.40 -16.66
CA TYR A 119 -13.07 -2.38 -16.99
C TYR A 119 -14.39 -2.02 -16.31
N GLU A 120 -15.49 -2.15 -17.05
CA GLU A 120 -16.84 -1.88 -16.54
C GLU A 120 -17.22 -2.79 -15.36
N ASN A 121 -16.73 -4.04 -15.36
CA ASN A 121 -17.02 -5.03 -14.33
C ASN A 121 -16.01 -6.19 -14.34
N ASP A 122 -16.02 -6.99 -13.29
CA ASP A 122 -15.12 -8.13 -13.08
C ASP A 122 -15.16 -9.17 -14.21
N LYS A 123 -16.30 -9.35 -14.90
CA LYS A 123 -16.41 -10.33 -15.99
C LYS A 123 -15.66 -9.85 -17.23
N VAL A 124 -15.80 -8.57 -17.57
CA VAL A 124 -15.06 -7.94 -18.67
C VAL A 124 -13.56 -7.95 -18.37
N ALA A 125 -13.18 -7.61 -17.12
CA ALA A 125 -11.79 -7.67 -16.68
C ALA A 125 -11.18 -9.07 -16.86
N ARG A 126 -11.91 -10.12 -16.44
CA ARG A 126 -11.45 -11.51 -16.63
C ARG A 126 -11.37 -11.93 -18.09
N LEU A 127 -12.35 -11.54 -18.89
CA LEU A 127 -12.35 -11.85 -20.32
C LEU A 127 -11.12 -11.24 -21.01
N ALA A 128 -10.76 -10.00 -20.67
CA ALA A 128 -9.60 -9.30 -21.22
C ALA A 128 -8.25 -9.86 -20.72
N ASN A 129 -8.22 -10.60 -19.60
CA ASN A 129 -7.00 -11.05 -18.94
C ASN A 129 -6.97 -12.59 -18.77
N ASN A 130 -7.39 -13.34 -19.79
CA ASN A 130 -7.32 -14.81 -19.82
C ASN A 130 -7.94 -15.50 -18.59
N GLY A 131 -9.06 -14.97 -18.09
CA GLY A 131 -9.79 -15.47 -16.92
C GLY A 131 -9.30 -14.93 -15.57
N ALA A 132 -8.11 -14.33 -15.52
CA ALA A 132 -7.58 -13.70 -14.32
C ALA A 132 -8.21 -12.32 -14.09
N TYR A 133 -8.43 -11.96 -12.83
CA TYR A 133 -8.95 -10.64 -12.48
C TYR A 133 -7.82 -9.79 -11.91
N PRO A 134 -7.45 -8.67 -12.56
CA PRO A 134 -6.51 -7.70 -12.01
C PRO A 134 -7.09 -7.10 -10.71
N PRO A 135 -6.47 -7.29 -9.54
CA PRO A 135 -6.99 -6.75 -8.30
C PRO A 135 -6.96 -5.22 -8.30
N ASP A 136 -7.91 -4.62 -7.58
CA ASP A 136 -7.85 -3.20 -7.24
C ASP A 136 -6.62 -2.91 -6.36
N LEU A 137 -5.89 -1.85 -6.71
CA LEU A 137 -4.62 -1.54 -6.07
C LEU A 137 -4.73 -0.61 -4.86
N SER A 138 -5.92 -0.04 -4.58
CA SER A 138 -6.07 0.98 -3.54
C SER A 138 -5.57 0.53 -2.16
N LEU A 139 -5.72 -0.76 -1.84
CA LEU A 139 -5.36 -1.34 -0.54
C LEU A 139 -4.32 -2.47 -0.69
N ILE A 140 -3.71 -2.64 -1.86
CA ILE A 140 -2.95 -3.86 -2.17
C ILE A 140 -1.75 -4.08 -1.24
N VAL A 141 -1.11 -2.99 -0.82
CA VAL A 141 0.00 -3.01 0.14
C VAL A 141 -0.45 -3.49 1.52
N LYS A 142 -1.70 -3.26 1.94
CA LYS A 142 -2.24 -3.79 3.21
C LYS A 142 -2.89 -5.16 3.04
N ALA A 143 -3.31 -5.49 1.82
CA ALA A 143 -4.01 -6.74 1.49
C ALA A 143 -3.06 -7.91 1.19
N ARG A 144 -1.74 -7.73 1.28
CA ARG A 144 -0.73 -8.77 1.05
C ARG A 144 0.25 -8.85 2.21
N ALA A 145 0.59 -10.07 2.62
CA ALA A 145 1.65 -10.29 3.60
C ALA A 145 2.98 -9.76 3.05
N GLY A 146 3.79 -9.14 3.91
CA GLY A 146 5.02 -8.44 3.51
C GLY A 146 4.79 -7.02 2.96
N GLY A 147 3.54 -6.65 2.65
CA GLY A 147 3.14 -5.31 2.25
C GLY A 147 3.99 -4.70 1.14
N ALA A 148 4.62 -3.56 1.41
CA ALA A 148 5.40 -2.83 0.41
C ALA A 148 6.58 -3.68 -0.11
N ASP A 149 7.25 -4.44 0.75
CA ASP A 149 8.34 -5.33 0.32
C ASP A 149 7.84 -6.43 -0.62
N TYR A 150 6.62 -6.92 -0.42
CA TYR A 150 6.02 -7.92 -1.31
C TYR A 150 5.75 -7.35 -2.71
N ILE A 151 5.16 -6.15 -2.80
CA ILE A 151 4.89 -5.51 -4.10
C ILE A 151 6.19 -5.19 -4.83
N TYR A 152 7.17 -4.61 -4.12
CA TYR A 152 8.49 -4.36 -4.68
C TYR A 152 9.18 -5.64 -5.17
N SER A 153 9.08 -6.72 -4.38
CA SER A 153 9.67 -8.00 -4.73
C SER A 153 8.97 -8.61 -5.96
N LEU A 154 7.64 -8.61 -5.97
CA LEU A 154 6.84 -9.11 -7.07
C LEU A 154 7.21 -8.44 -8.41
N LEU A 155 7.26 -7.11 -8.44
CA LEU A 155 7.55 -6.34 -9.66
C LEU A 155 8.98 -6.55 -10.19
N ASN A 156 9.93 -6.93 -9.32
CA ASN A 156 11.32 -7.22 -9.68
C ASN A 156 11.62 -8.72 -9.77
N GLY A 157 10.62 -9.58 -9.58
CA GLY A 157 10.80 -11.03 -9.37
C GLY A 157 10.56 -11.92 -10.57
N TYR A 158 10.31 -11.34 -11.74
CA TYR A 158 10.07 -12.07 -12.98
C TYR A 158 11.36 -12.74 -13.46
N LYS A 159 11.26 -14.02 -13.83
CA LYS A 159 12.34 -14.84 -14.39
C LYS A 159 11.78 -15.79 -15.44
N GLU A 160 12.65 -16.49 -16.15
CA GLU A 160 12.27 -17.64 -16.97
C GLU A 160 11.82 -18.82 -16.10
N PHE A 161 10.96 -19.67 -16.66
CA PHE A 161 10.56 -20.91 -16.01
C PHE A 161 11.76 -21.85 -15.82
N PRO A 162 11.93 -22.48 -14.63
CA PRO A 162 12.92 -23.54 -14.43
C PRO A 162 12.63 -24.74 -15.35
N GLU A 163 13.67 -25.45 -15.81
CA GLU A 163 13.56 -26.53 -16.80
C GLU A 163 12.55 -27.65 -16.45
N ASN A 164 12.33 -27.93 -15.15
CA ASN A 164 11.43 -28.98 -14.67
C ASN A 164 10.13 -28.41 -14.06
N PHE A 165 9.73 -27.21 -14.46
CA PHE A 165 8.54 -26.54 -13.94
C PHE A 165 7.36 -26.69 -14.90
N GLU A 166 6.26 -27.27 -14.42
CA GLU A 166 5.03 -27.43 -15.20
C GLU A 166 4.28 -26.09 -15.31
N ALA A 167 4.62 -25.28 -16.31
CA ALA A 167 3.98 -24.01 -16.58
C ALA A 167 2.53 -24.19 -17.10
N SER A 168 1.57 -23.52 -16.47
CA SER A 168 0.22 -23.41 -17.03
C SER A 168 0.21 -22.46 -18.23
N GLU A 169 -0.65 -22.71 -19.21
CA GLU A 169 -0.78 -21.86 -20.39
C GLU A 169 -1.15 -20.41 -20.01
N GLY A 170 -0.46 -19.44 -20.62
CA GLY A 170 -0.70 -18.01 -20.38
C GLY A 170 -0.20 -17.46 -19.04
N MET A 171 0.55 -18.25 -18.26
CA MET A 171 1.15 -17.82 -17.00
C MET A 171 2.63 -17.48 -17.15
N TYR A 172 3.13 -16.61 -16.28
CA TYR A 172 4.52 -16.17 -16.19
C TYR A 172 5.15 -16.64 -14.88
N TYR A 173 6.45 -16.92 -14.90
CA TYR A 173 7.16 -17.28 -13.68
C TYR A 173 7.51 -16.03 -12.87
N ASN A 174 7.18 -16.06 -11.59
CA ASN A 174 7.58 -15.02 -10.64
C ASN A 174 8.05 -15.66 -9.34
N GLU A 175 9.26 -15.32 -8.91
CA GLU A 175 9.89 -15.92 -7.73
C GLU A 175 9.04 -15.72 -6.45
N TYR A 176 8.39 -14.56 -6.31
CA TYR A 176 7.69 -14.17 -5.08
C TYR A 176 6.18 -14.42 -5.11
N TYR A 177 5.61 -14.70 -6.28
CA TYR A 177 4.18 -14.98 -6.37
C TYR A 177 3.87 -16.37 -5.78
N PRO A 178 2.82 -16.53 -4.96
CA PRO A 178 2.45 -17.84 -4.41
C PRO A 178 2.22 -18.87 -5.52
N GLY A 179 2.96 -19.98 -5.51
CA GLY A 179 2.93 -21.00 -6.55
C GLY A 179 3.79 -20.70 -7.78
N HIS A 180 4.55 -19.59 -7.76
CA HIS A 180 5.49 -19.15 -8.79
C HIS A 180 4.90 -18.94 -10.19
N GLN A 181 3.57 -18.92 -10.33
CA GLN A 181 2.88 -18.68 -11.60
C GLN A 181 1.91 -17.52 -11.44
N ILE A 182 2.10 -16.45 -12.21
CA ILE A 182 1.23 -15.27 -12.22
C ILE A 182 0.71 -14.98 -13.64
N ALA A 183 -0.54 -14.55 -13.78
CA ALA A 183 -1.14 -14.22 -15.08
C ALA A 183 -0.69 -12.84 -15.63
N MET A 184 -0.13 -11.99 -14.77
CA MET A 184 0.39 -10.68 -15.13
C MET A 184 1.79 -10.84 -15.76
N PRO A 185 2.05 -10.34 -16.98
CA PRO A 185 3.40 -10.32 -17.56
C PRO A 185 4.32 -9.38 -16.78
N SER A 186 5.63 -9.46 -17.05
CA SER A 186 6.55 -8.40 -16.61
C SER A 186 6.23 -7.11 -17.36
N ILE A 187 5.66 -6.14 -16.65
CA ILE A 187 5.26 -4.84 -17.20
C ILE A 187 6.32 -3.75 -17.02
N LEU A 188 7.32 -4.00 -16.16
CA LEU A 188 8.38 -3.02 -15.90
C LEU A 188 9.64 -3.41 -16.65
N MET A 189 10.26 -2.41 -17.27
CA MET A 189 11.59 -2.46 -17.87
C MET A 189 12.25 -1.10 -17.68
N ASP A 190 13.58 -1.05 -17.82
CA ASP A 190 14.32 0.20 -17.78
C ASP A 190 13.79 1.19 -18.84
N ASP A 191 13.66 2.45 -18.44
CA ASP A 191 13.22 3.58 -19.27
C ASP A 191 11.80 3.47 -19.85
N ILE A 192 10.92 2.66 -19.25
CA ILE A 192 9.50 2.58 -19.68
C ILE A 192 8.71 3.87 -19.40
N VAL A 193 9.18 4.70 -18.47
CA VAL A 193 8.65 6.04 -18.16
C VAL A 193 9.77 7.05 -18.17
N GLU A 194 9.48 8.30 -18.52
CA GLU A 194 10.43 9.41 -18.44
C GLU A 194 10.02 10.34 -17.28
N TYR A 195 10.82 10.35 -16.20
CA TYR A 195 10.52 11.17 -15.04
C TYR A 195 10.81 12.65 -15.29
N SER A 196 9.85 13.52 -14.93
CA SER A 196 9.97 14.96 -15.11
C SER A 196 11.07 15.62 -14.26
N ASP A 197 11.53 14.95 -13.20
CA ASP A 197 12.57 15.44 -12.30
C ASP A 197 14.00 14.99 -12.70
N GLY A 198 14.13 14.23 -13.80
CA GLY A 198 15.41 13.72 -14.28
C GLY A 198 15.94 12.50 -13.52
N THR A 199 15.14 11.88 -12.65
CA THR A 199 15.49 10.59 -12.02
C THR A 199 15.66 9.51 -13.09
N GLU A 200 16.69 8.67 -12.98
CA GLU A 200 16.91 7.55 -13.89
C GLU A 200 15.83 6.46 -13.69
N ALA A 201 15.12 6.12 -14.77
CA ALA A 201 13.96 5.24 -14.73
C ALA A 201 14.34 3.76 -14.84
N THR A 202 15.21 3.28 -13.95
CA THR A 202 15.51 1.83 -13.86
C THR A 202 14.28 1.06 -13.35
N GLN A 203 14.14 -0.20 -13.72
CA GLN A 203 13.05 -1.09 -13.28
C GLN A 203 12.91 -1.08 -11.75
N SER A 204 14.03 -1.12 -11.03
CA SER A 204 14.04 -1.09 -9.57
C SER A 204 13.55 0.24 -8.99
N GLN A 205 13.92 1.36 -9.62
CA GLN A 205 13.48 2.70 -9.23
C GLN A 205 11.99 2.89 -9.49
N ILE A 206 11.50 2.44 -10.65
CA ILE A 206 10.08 2.43 -11.00
C ILE A 206 9.27 1.60 -10.02
N ALA A 207 9.71 0.38 -9.72
CA ALA A 207 9.07 -0.50 -8.75
C ALA A 207 9.02 0.14 -7.34
N LYS A 208 10.08 0.85 -6.93
CA LYS A 208 10.14 1.56 -5.65
C LYS A 208 9.17 2.72 -5.58
N ASP A 209 9.11 3.55 -6.62
CA ASP A 209 8.23 4.72 -6.65
C ASP A 209 6.76 4.30 -6.70
N VAL A 210 6.37 3.37 -7.59
CA VAL A 210 4.97 2.89 -7.65
C VAL A 210 4.56 2.17 -6.36
N THR A 211 5.47 1.42 -5.73
CA THR A 211 5.19 0.79 -4.43
C THR A 211 4.98 1.82 -3.33
N SER A 212 5.76 2.91 -3.33
CA SER A 212 5.60 4.01 -2.38
C SER A 212 4.26 4.72 -2.58
N PHE A 213 3.87 4.98 -3.83
CA PHE A 213 2.55 5.51 -4.16
C PHE A 213 1.43 4.57 -3.69
N LEU A 214 1.52 3.26 -3.97
CA LEU A 214 0.53 2.29 -3.52
C LEU A 214 0.46 2.15 -1.99
N ALA A 215 1.58 2.30 -1.30
CA ALA A 215 1.61 2.35 0.16
C ALA A 215 0.86 3.59 0.69
N TRP A 216 1.01 4.74 0.04
CA TRP A 216 0.23 5.94 0.33
C TRP A 216 -1.26 5.73 0.00
N THR A 217 -1.62 5.14 -1.13
CA THR A 217 -3.04 4.87 -1.46
C THR A 217 -3.72 4.00 -0.40
N ALA A 218 -2.97 3.09 0.22
CA ALA A 218 -3.47 2.17 1.24
C ALA A 218 -3.55 2.78 2.65
N GLU A 219 -2.77 3.82 2.92
CA GLU A 219 -2.70 4.50 4.22
C GLU A 219 -2.34 6.00 4.08
N PRO A 220 -3.24 6.82 3.47
CA PRO A 220 -2.99 8.25 3.28
C PRO A 220 -2.86 9.00 4.62
N GLU A 221 -3.42 8.45 5.70
CA GLU A 221 -3.37 9.01 7.05
C GLU A 221 -2.08 8.68 7.83
N LEU A 222 -1.13 7.93 7.25
CA LEU A 222 0.04 7.39 7.95
C LEU A 222 0.82 8.45 8.74
N GLU A 223 1.08 9.60 8.14
CA GLU A 223 1.87 10.66 8.79
C GLU A 223 1.12 11.31 9.96
N GLU A 224 -0.18 11.58 9.78
CA GLU A 224 -1.03 12.12 10.84
C GLU A 224 -1.18 11.10 11.98
N ARG A 225 -1.44 9.83 11.65
CA ARG A 225 -1.54 8.72 12.61
C ARG A 225 -0.26 8.59 13.44
N LYS A 226 0.91 8.66 12.82
CA LYS A 226 2.19 8.59 13.55
C LYS A 226 2.46 9.82 14.41
N SER A 227 2.22 11.01 13.86
CA SER A 227 2.36 12.28 14.59
C SER A 227 1.46 12.31 15.83
N LEU A 228 0.18 11.94 15.67
CA LEU A 228 -0.77 11.84 16.77
C LEU A 228 -0.39 10.71 17.75
N GLY A 229 0.08 9.57 17.24
CA GLY A 229 0.54 8.44 18.06
C GLY A 229 1.68 8.82 19.00
N VAL A 230 2.70 9.52 18.50
CA VAL A 230 3.82 10.01 19.33
C VAL A 230 3.35 10.99 20.40
N LYS A 231 2.50 11.96 20.03
CA LYS A 231 1.92 12.93 20.98
C LYS A 231 1.09 12.24 22.06
N THR A 232 0.30 11.25 21.66
CA THR A 232 -0.56 10.47 22.57
C THR A 232 0.30 9.64 23.52
N LEU A 233 1.33 8.95 23.04
CA LEU A 233 2.24 8.18 23.90
C LEU A 233 2.95 9.06 24.92
N PHE A 234 3.44 10.24 24.50
CA PHE A 234 4.05 11.20 25.42
C PHE A 234 3.07 11.63 26.52
N PHE A 235 1.83 11.97 26.15
CA PHE A 235 0.78 12.33 27.11
C PHE A 235 0.47 11.17 28.08
N LEU A 236 0.36 9.93 27.57
CA LEU A 236 0.07 8.75 28.38
C LEU A 236 1.20 8.42 29.36
N ILE A 237 2.46 8.66 28.99
CA ILE A 237 3.60 8.51 29.90
C ILE A 237 3.52 9.54 31.02
N LEU A 238 3.25 10.80 30.68
CA LEU A 238 3.15 11.88 31.66
C LEU A 238 2.00 11.65 32.66
N ILE A 239 0.81 11.30 32.18
CA ILE A 239 -0.33 11.01 33.06
C ILE A 239 -0.07 9.78 33.92
N THR A 240 0.59 8.76 33.39
CA THR A 240 0.97 7.56 34.16
C THR A 240 1.93 7.93 35.30
N ILE A 241 2.96 8.75 35.04
CA ILE A 241 3.89 9.21 36.09
C ILE A 241 3.14 10.00 37.17
N MET A 242 2.24 10.90 36.77
CA MET A 242 1.42 11.67 37.70
C MET A 242 0.52 10.76 38.56
N LEU A 243 -0.17 9.81 37.94
CA LEU A 243 -1.05 8.86 38.65
C LEU A 243 -0.26 7.94 39.59
N LEU A 244 0.96 7.53 39.22
CA LEU A 244 1.85 6.80 40.12
C LEU A 244 2.26 7.67 41.33
N GLY A 245 2.49 8.96 41.13
CA GLY A 245 2.70 9.93 42.22
C GLY A 245 1.49 10.03 43.16
N VAL A 246 0.29 10.13 42.60
CA VAL A 246 -0.97 10.15 43.37
C VAL A 246 -1.16 8.82 44.13
N LYS A 247 -0.94 7.67 43.48
CA LYS A 247 -1.01 6.34 44.11
C LYS A 247 -0.07 6.26 45.31
N ARG A 248 1.20 6.64 45.14
CA ARG A 248 2.18 6.64 46.22
C ARG A 248 1.78 7.55 47.39
N LYS A 249 1.17 8.70 47.09
CA LYS A 249 0.72 9.64 48.13
C LYS A 249 -0.48 9.12 48.91
N VAL A 250 -1.48 8.57 48.23
CA VAL A 250 -2.73 8.09 48.85
C VAL A 250 -2.50 6.81 49.66
N TRP A 251 -1.66 5.91 49.18
CA TRP A 251 -1.43 4.60 49.81
C TRP A 251 -0.32 4.60 50.86
N LYS A 252 0.29 5.76 51.16
CA LYS A 252 1.41 5.90 52.09
C LYS A 252 1.13 5.40 53.50
N ASP A 253 -0.13 5.43 53.94
CA ASP A 253 -0.52 5.05 55.30
C ASP A 253 -1.01 3.59 55.40
N VAL A 254 -1.06 2.88 54.26
CA VAL A 254 -1.51 1.48 54.17
C VAL A 254 -0.35 0.55 53.78
N GLU A 255 0.56 1.02 52.91
CA GLU A 255 1.83 0.37 52.53
C GLU A 255 3.00 0.98 53.31
#